data_AF-A0A1B8HPC0-F1
#
_entry.id   AF-A0A1B8HPC0-F1
#
_cell.length_a   1.000
_cell.length_b   1.000
_cell.length_c   1.000
_cell.angle_alpha   90.00
_cell.angle_beta   90.00
_cell.angle_gamma   90.00
#
_symmetry.space_group_name_H-M   'P 1'
#
loop_
_entity.id
_entity.type
_entity.pdbx_description
1 polymer ?
#
loop_
_entity_poly.entity_id
_entity_poly.type
_entity_poly.pdbx_seq_one_letter_code
_entity_poly.pdbx_strand_id
1 'polypeptide(L)'
;MTGNKENMKKITGLLITGLLIAGFSGITAHASDYNPSKRYPAVKILEIPAPPCVEYKRIPDNSVPSAENAYQIARKIWEDEEIGLYPQMYQLGEQAASAGHLRAMLLMATLYTQEKIDNGFYEYIEFNSQKAEQYLNYLMERGYTEAFFNTANIRSYSLIKTVSPASFFFNRALENGHPQAMMGIAKLHIDARNTAKAKPFLHCAAQNGSGIALNMIALAQNLNATTQSDWDTAFNTLWRAAKAGNASSFKEFARFNSDYKAQQGKNYLSPEFIKRTGRFADSLHFGLFLSDPYRKSIGQNPLKKGSGYRRYPNLENVLPLPPARLPAWNGDMTLAMSATDARYYREDYTLTRLNAMLGRRNDVPGGRVVIFYCDGKKNCAVKK
;
A
#
# COMPACT_ATOMS: atom_id res chain seq x y z
N MET A 1 -0.48 -82.63 16.76
CA MET A 1 -1.75 -82.08 16.26
C MET A 1 -1.71 -80.56 16.40
N THR A 2 -1.75 -79.88 15.25
CA THR A 2 -2.29 -78.53 14.98
C THR A 2 -2.13 -77.48 16.10
N GLY A 3 -1.23 -76.51 16.04
CA GLY A 3 -0.95 -75.61 14.92
C GLY A 3 -1.84 -74.37 15.04
N ASN A 4 -1.29 -73.22 15.49
CA ASN A 4 -1.53 -71.96 14.81
C ASN A 4 -0.49 -70.90 15.18
N LYS A 5 -0.06 -70.16 14.15
CA LYS A 5 0.87 -69.02 14.18
C LYS A 5 0.11 -67.78 14.68
N GLU A 6 0.78 -66.87 15.39
CA GLU A 6 1.08 -65.54 14.86
C GLU A 6 1.99 -64.72 15.78
N ASN A 7 2.86 -63.96 15.11
CA ASN A 7 3.94 -63.14 15.63
C ASN A 7 3.42 -61.87 16.32
N MET A 8 3.95 -61.56 17.51
CA MET A 8 4.28 -60.18 17.89
C MET A 8 5.44 -60.19 18.90
N LYS A 9 6.66 -59.98 18.42
CA LYS A 9 7.81 -59.62 19.26
C LYS A 9 7.79 -58.11 19.51
N LYS A 10 7.62 -57.73 20.79
CA LYS A 10 8.07 -56.45 21.36
C LYS A 10 9.58 -56.46 21.49
N ILE A 11 10.30 -55.40 21.09
CA ILE A 11 11.52 -54.82 21.71
C ILE A 11 11.68 -53.40 21.12
N THR A 12 11.30 -52.31 21.81
CA THR A 12 12.09 -51.45 22.73
C THR A 12 12.71 -50.21 22.06
N GLY A 13 12.16 -49.05 22.42
CA GLY A 13 12.84 -47.78 22.72
C GLY A 13 13.93 -47.24 21.80
N LEU A 14 13.61 -46.15 21.09
CA LEU A 14 14.58 -45.07 20.90
C LEU A 14 13.86 -43.71 20.93
N LEU A 15 13.97 -43.05 22.08
CA LEU A 15 13.78 -41.61 22.22
C LEU A 15 14.86 -40.92 21.39
N ILE A 16 14.47 -40.23 20.32
CA ILE A 16 15.31 -39.21 19.69
C ILE A 16 14.49 -37.92 19.64
N THR A 17 14.69 -37.15 20.72
CA THR A 17 14.80 -35.69 20.77
C THR A 17 14.04 -34.89 19.71
N GLY A 18 13.00 -34.20 20.19
CA GLY A 18 12.42 -33.07 19.52
C GLY A 18 13.50 -32.05 19.13
N LEU A 19 13.51 -31.70 17.84
CA LEU A 19 14.33 -30.61 17.36
C LEU A 19 13.74 -29.31 17.91
N LEU A 20 14.47 -28.73 18.85
CA LEU A 20 14.33 -27.38 19.34
C LEU A 20 14.33 -26.39 18.17
N ILE A 21 13.19 -25.73 18.02
CA ILE A 21 13.04 -24.27 17.94
C ILE A 21 14.39 -23.54 17.79
N ALA A 22 14.77 -23.23 16.54
CA ALA A 22 15.64 -22.09 16.30
C ALA A 22 14.80 -20.83 16.50
N GLY A 23 15.10 -20.11 17.58
CA GLY A 23 14.38 -18.91 18.00
C GLY A 23 14.41 -17.81 16.92
N PHE A 24 13.25 -17.54 16.34
CA PHE A 24 12.97 -16.21 15.80
C PHE A 24 12.58 -15.31 16.98
N SER A 25 13.58 -14.73 17.62
CA SER A 25 13.38 -13.62 18.55
C SER A 25 13.00 -12.37 17.75
N GLY A 26 11.74 -11.93 17.90
CA GLY A 26 11.34 -10.55 17.67
C GLY A 26 10.29 -10.33 16.57
N ILE A 27 9.02 -10.63 16.87
CA ILE A 27 7.82 -9.79 16.67
C ILE A 27 6.72 -10.54 17.40
N THR A 28 6.33 -10.07 18.60
CA THR A 28 5.17 -10.64 19.30
C THR A 28 3.90 -10.18 18.57
N ALA A 29 3.39 -11.00 17.66
CA ALA A 29 2.03 -10.87 17.16
C ALA A 29 1.06 -11.18 18.31
N HIS A 30 0.04 -10.35 18.51
CA HIS A 30 -1.08 -10.73 19.36
C HIS A 30 -1.93 -11.71 18.57
N ALA A 31 -2.02 -12.97 19.01
CA ALA A 31 -2.97 -13.93 18.44
C ALA A 31 -4.37 -13.31 18.46
N SER A 32 -5.05 -13.29 17.32
CA SER A 32 -6.43 -12.83 17.27
C SER A 32 -7.36 -13.94 17.72
N ASP A 33 -8.58 -13.57 18.09
CA ASP A 33 -9.69 -14.49 18.32
C ASP A 33 -10.37 -14.95 17.01
N TYR A 34 -9.83 -14.55 15.85
CA TYR A 34 -10.37 -14.95 14.55
C TYR A 34 -10.06 -16.42 14.25
N ASN A 35 -11.06 -17.11 13.69
CA ASN A 35 -10.94 -18.49 13.22
C ASN A 35 -11.65 -18.57 11.86
N PRO A 36 -10.95 -18.94 10.78
CA PRO A 36 -11.52 -18.96 9.43
C PRO A 36 -12.62 -20.00 9.24
N SER A 37 -12.67 -21.05 10.07
CA SER A 37 -13.74 -22.06 10.03
C SER A 37 -14.99 -21.64 10.82
N LYS A 38 -14.90 -20.60 11.66
CA LYS A 38 -16.04 -20.08 12.43
C LYS A 38 -16.84 -19.07 11.60
N ARG A 39 -18.15 -19.25 11.56
CA ARG A 39 -19.07 -18.28 10.95
C ARG A 39 -19.35 -17.14 11.93
N TYR A 40 -19.12 -15.91 11.47
CA TYR A 40 -19.48 -14.69 12.17
C TYR A 40 -20.69 -14.02 11.49
N PRO A 41 -21.57 -13.35 12.26
CA PRO A 41 -22.79 -12.74 11.71
C PRO A 41 -22.47 -11.52 10.84
N ALA A 42 -23.42 -11.16 9.97
CA ALA A 42 -23.35 -9.91 9.22
C ALA A 42 -23.46 -8.71 10.15
N VAL A 43 -22.63 -7.69 9.90
CA VAL A 43 -22.68 -6.42 10.61
C VAL A 43 -23.36 -5.38 9.74
N LYS A 44 -24.29 -4.62 10.32
CA LYS A 44 -24.92 -3.48 9.66
C LYS A 44 -24.02 -2.25 9.80
N ILE A 45 -23.18 -2.02 8.80
CA ILE A 45 -22.10 -1.03 8.86
C ILE A 45 -22.57 0.39 9.21
N LEU A 46 -23.75 0.80 8.75
CA LEU A 46 -24.31 2.14 9.02
C LEU A 46 -24.91 2.31 10.43
N GLU A 47 -25.11 1.20 11.15
CA GLU A 47 -25.64 1.19 12.53
C GLU A 47 -24.51 1.06 13.56
N ILE A 48 -23.25 0.96 13.13
CA ILE A 48 -22.10 0.87 14.03
C ILE A 48 -21.97 2.19 14.82
N PRO A 49 -21.91 2.14 16.17
CA PRO A 49 -21.64 3.32 16.97
C PRO A 49 -20.19 3.79 16.72
N ALA A 50 -19.94 5.08 16.91
CA ALA A 50 -18.58 5.61 16.81
C ALA A 50 -17.64 4.87 17.79
N PRO A 51 -16.59 4.18 17.31
CA PRO A 51 -15.67 3.48 18.19
C PRO A 51 -14.80 4.49 18.96
N PRO A 52 -14.25 4.12 20.13
CA PRO A 52 -13.07 4.82 20.63
C PRO A 52 -11.97 4.76 19.56
N CYS A 53 -11.19 5.83 19.39
CA CYS A 53 -10.12 5.82 18.40
C CYS A 53 -9.02 4.85 18.84
N VAL A 54 -9.08 3.61 18.33
CA VAL A 54 -8.06 2.58 18.54
C VAL A 54 -6.85 2.89 17.66
N GLU A 55 -5.66 2.78 18.24
CA GLU A 55 -4.40 2.93 17.51
C GLU A 55 -4.22 1.80 16.50
N TYR A 56 -3.97 2.18 15.25
CA TYR A 56 -3.73 1.27 14.16
C TYR A 56 -2.31 0.69 14.20
N LYS A 57 -2.22 -0.61 14.44
CA LYS A 57 -0.97 -1.37 14.36
C LYS A 57 -0.76 -1.90 12.94
N ARG A 58 0.17 -1.28 12.20
CA ARG A 58 0.58 -1.73 10.86
C ARG A 58 1.33 -3.05 10.92
N ILE A 59 1.25 -3.82 9.83
CA ILE A 59 2.19 -4.93 9.60
C ILE A 59 3.63 -4.38 9.65
N PRO A 60 4.53 -4.97 10.47
CA PRO A 60 5.92 -4.53 10.58
C PRO A 60 6.61 -4.43 9.22
N ASP A 61 7.42 -3.39 9.06
CA ASP A 61 8.39 -3.32 7.96
C ASP A 61 9.40 -4.47 8.09
N ASN A 62 9.94 -4.93 6.95
CA ASN A 62 11.09 -5.83 6.92
C ASN A 62 10.92 -7.10 7.81
N SER A 63 9.71 -7.67 7.81
CA SER A 63 9.34 -8.82 8.66
C SER A 63 10.24 -10.05 8.47
N VAL A 64 10.86 -10.17 7.29
CA VAL A 64 11.84 -11.21 6.96
C VAL A 64 12.96 -10.56 6.15
N PRO A 65 14.10 -10.17 6.77
CA PRO A 65 15.15 -9.41 6.10
C PRO A 65 15.75 -10.06 4.85
N SER A 66 15.85 -11.40 4.82
CA SER A 66 16.31 -12.13 3.65
C SER A 66 15.36 -12.05 2.44
N ALA A 67 14.08 -11.75 2.68
CA ALA A 67 13.02 -11.70 1.68
C ALA A 67 12.58 -10.27 1.31
N GLU A 68 12.98 -9.27 2.10
CA GLU A 68 12.57 -7.87 1.91
C GLU A 68 12.90 -7.34 0.52
N ASN A 69 14.07 -7.69 -0.01
CA ASN A 69 14.45 -7.21 -1.34
C ASN A 69 13.52 -7.74 -2.44
N ALA A 70 13.12 -9.02 -2.38
CA ALA A 70 12.17 -9.58 -3.34
C ALA A 70 10.78 -8.95 -3.21
N TYR A 71 10.30 -8.74 -1.97
CA TYR A 71 9.05 -8.03 -1.69
C TYR A 71 9.05 -6.61 -2.26
N GLN A 72 10.11 -5.84 -2.01
CA GLN A 72 10.20 -4.45 -2.42
C GLN A 72 10.22 -4.28 -3.94
N ILE A 73 10.89 -5.19 -4.65
CA ILE A 73 10.90 -5.22 -6.12
C ILE A 73 9.50 -5.53 -6.65
N ALA A 74 8.84 -6.57 -6.11
CA ALA A 74 7.49 -6.93 -6.51
C ALA A 74 6.50 -5.79 -6.24
N ARG A 75 6.57 -5.17 -5.06
CA ARG A 75 5.78 -3.99 -4.72
C ARG A 75 5.99 -2.85 -5.71
N LYS A 76 7.25 -2.53 -6.04
CA LYS A 76 7.56 -1.45 -6.98
C LYS A 76 7.00 -1.72 -8.38
N ILE A 77 7.21 -2.92 -8.93
CA ILE A 77 6.69 -3.28 -10.26
C ILE A 77 5.17 -3.14 -10.30
N TRP A 78 4.48 -3.56 -9.22
CA TRP A 78 3.05 -3.38 -9.05
C TRP A 78 2.63 -1.90 -9.01
N GLU A 79 3.27 -1.11 -8.14
CA GLU A 79 2.90 0.28 -7.89
C GLU A 79 3.22 1.23 -9.06
N ASP A 80 4.20 0.89 -9.89
CA ASP A 80 4.53 1.61 -11.13
C ASP A 80 3.78 1.03 -12.36
N GLU A 81 2.99 -0.04 -12.18
CA GLU A 81 2.27 -0.77 -13.23
C GLU A 81 3.17 -1.14 -14.43
N GLU A 82 4.35 -1.68 -14.14
CA GLU A 82 5.28 -2.18 -15.16
C GLU A 82 4.80 -3.54 -15.68
N ILE A 83 3.68 -3.54 -16.40
CA ILE A 83 2.94 -4.75 -16.83
C ILE A 83 3.82 -5.82 -17.47
N GLY A 84 4.83 -5.42 -18.27
CA GLY A 84 5.75 -6.35 -18.92
C GLY A 84 6.68 -7.13 -17.97
N LEU A 85 6.72 -6.77 -16.69
CA LEU A 85 7.52 -7.41 -15.64
C LEU A 85 6.64 -8.16 -14.62
N TYR A 86 5.34 -8.28 -14.86
CA TYR A 86 4.43 -8.96 -13.94
C TYR A 86 4.81 -10.42 -13.67
N PRO A 87 5.30 -11.23 -14.63
CA PRO A 87 5.73 -12.59 -14.34
C PRO A 87 6.80 -12.66 -13.25
N GLN A 88 7.78 -11.76 -13.31
CA GLN A 88 8.84 -11.63 -12.32
C GLN A 88 8.31 -11.05 -11.00
N MET A 89 7.39 -10.09 -11.06
CA MET A 89 6.71 -9.54 -9.89
C MET A 89 6.01 -10.63 -9.08
N TYR A 90 5.18 -11.46 -9.72
CA TYR A 90 4.47 -12.54 -9.04
C TYR A 90 5.44 -13.56 -8.46
N GLN A 91 6.52 -13.90 -9.17
CA GLN A 91 7.53 -14.85 -8.70
C GLN A 91 8.32 -14.33 -7.49
N LEU A 92 8.81 -13.09 -7.53
CA LEU A 92 9.55 -12.47 -6.42
C LEU A 92 8.63 -12.24 -5.21
N GLY A 93 7.41 -11.75 -5.45
CA GLY A 93 6.42 -11.56 -4.40
C GLY A 93 6.05 -12.88 -3.74
N GLU A 94 5.89 -13.95 -4.53
CA GLU A 94 5.61 -15.29 -4.03
C GLU A 94 6.80 -15.90 -3.27
N GLN A 95 8.04 -15.73 -3.75
CA GLN A 95 9.23 -16.15 -3.01
C GLN A 95 9.29 -15.47 -1.64
N ALA A 96 8.99 -14.16 -1.58
CA ALA A 96 8.97 -13.45 -0.32
C ALA A 96 7.81 -13.90 0.59
N ALA A 97 6.61 -14.10 0.04
CA ALA A 97 5.45 -14.56 0.79
C ALA A 97 5.67 -15.97 1.36
N SER A 98 6.17 -16.91 0.54
CA SER A 98 6.55 -18.26 0.95
C SER A 98 7.66 -18.29 2.01
N ALA A 99 8.54 -17.30 2.04
CA ALA A 99 9.55 -17.12 3.09
C ALA A 99 8.99 -16.55 4.40
N GLY A 100 7.68 -16.30 4.50
CA GLY A 100 7.04 -15.76 5.70
C GLY A 100 6.88 -14.23 5.70
N HIS A 101 7.24 -13.53 4.62
CA HIS A 101 7.20 -12.06 4.60
C HIS A 101 5.75 -11.54 4.59
N LEU A 102 5.33 -10.92 5.70
CA LEU A 102 3.92 -10.61 5.99
C LEU A 102 3.30 -9.64 4.98
N ARG A 103 4.04 -8.60 4.58
CA ARG A 103 3.55 -7.66 3.55
C ARG A 103 3.59 -8.23 2.15
N ALA A 104 4.45 -9.24 1.91
CA ALA A 104 4.44 -9.95 0.63
C ALA A 104 3.20 -10.83 0.55
N MET A 105 2.83 -11.54 1.63
CA MET A 105 1.57 -12.28 1.71
C MET A 105 0.35 -11.39 1.41
N LEU A 106 0.30 -10.18 2.00
CA LEU A 106 -0.79 -9.24 1.75
C LEU A 106 -0.81 -8.74 0.28
N LEU A 107 0.37 -8.43 -0.28
CA LEU A 107 0.51 -8.05 -1.69
C LEU A 107 0.06 -9.19 -2.61
N MET A 108 0.56 -10.40 -2.38
CA MET A 108 0.22 -11.58 -3.18
C MET A 108 -1.27 -11.94 -3.09
N ALA A 109 -1.91 -11.78 -1.93
CA ALA A 109 -3.36 -11.96 -1.82
C ALA A 109 -4.14 -10.97 -2.71
N THR A 110 -3.66 -9.73 -2.81
CA THR A 110 -4.25 -8.72 -3.70
C THR A 110 -4.01 -9.06 -5.16
N LEU A 111 -2.80 -9.51 -5.50
CA LEU A 111 -2.40 -9.86 -6.86
C LEU A 111 -3.13 -11.10 -7.38
N TYR A 112 -3.19 -12.17 -6.58
CA TYR A 112 -3.90 -13.42 -6.92
C TYR A 112 -5.42 -13.27 -7.04
N THR A 113 -5.96 -12.12 -6.68
CA THR A 113 -7.38 -11.79 -6.83
C THR A 113 -7.60 -10.64 -7.82
N GLN A 114 -6.59 -10.23 -8.58
CA GLN A 114 -6.77 -9.31 -9.69
C GLN A 114 -7.55 -10.00 -10.82
N GLU A 115 -8.36 -9.21 -11.50
CA GLU A 115 -8.96 -9.61 -12.77
C GLU A 115 -7.90 -9.70 -13.85
N LYS A 116 -8.24 -10.39 -14.95
CA LYS A 116 -7.38 -10.48 -16.12
C LYS A 116 -7.11 -9.07 -16.65
N ILE A 117 -5.83 -8.70 -16.72
CA ILE A 117 -5.42 -7.49 -17.40
C ILE A 117 -5.32 -7.84 -18.88
N ASP A 118 -6.20 -7.22 -19.67
CA ASP A 118 -6.18 -7.30 -21.13
C ASP A 118 -6.25 -5.87 -21.68
N ASN A 119 -5.15 -5.41 -22.24
CA ASN A 119 -5.07 -4.11 -22.90
C ASN A 119 -4.80 -4.24 -24.42
N GLY A 120 -5.00 -5.43 -24.98
CA GLY A 120 -4.74 -5.74 -26.39
C GLY A 120 -3.27 -5.90 -26.78
N PHE A 121 -2.32 -5.49 -25.93
CA PHE A 121 -0.87 -5.62 -26.16
C PHE A 121 -0.19 -6.59 -25.21
N TYR A 122 -0.75 -6.76 -24.02
CA TYR A 122 -0.24 -7.59 -22.97
C TYR A 122 -1.39 -8.25 -22.21
N GLU A 123 -1.31 -9.58 -22.08
CA GLU A 123 -2.26 -10.38 -21.32
C GLU A 123 -1.49 -11.14 -20.25
N TYR A 124 -1.83 -10.91 -18.98
CA TYR A 124 -1.24 -11.68 -17.88
C TYR A 124 -2.14 -11.71 -16.65
N ILE A 125 -2.29 -12.90 -16.06
CA ILE A 125 -3.02 -13.14 -14.82
C ILE A 125 -2.46 -14.38 -14.14
N GLU A 126 -2.36 -14.36 -12.82
CA GLU A 126 -2.04 -15.53 -11.98
C GLU A 126 -3.14 -15.74 -10.94
N PHE A 127 -4.41 -15.75 -11.37
CA PHE A 127 -5.54 -15.80 -10.46
C PHE A 127 -5.49 -17.07 -9.59
N ASN A 128 -5.48 -16.88 -8.27
CA ASN A 128 -5.45 -17.96 -7.30
C ASN A 128 -6.13 -17.52 -5.99
N SER A 129 -7.46 -17.50 -6.00
CA SER A 129 -8.27 -17.09 -4.85
C SER A 129 -8.06 -17.96 -3.60
N GLN A 130 -7.79 -19.26 -3.77
CA GLN A 130 -7.51 -20.16 -2.64
C GLN A 130 -6.23 -19.77 -1.92
N LYS A 131 -5.16 -19.47 -2.66
CA LYS A 131 -3.89 -19.05 -2.09
C LYS A 131 -3.96 -17.65 -1.48
N ALA A 132 -4.70 -16.74 -2.12
CA ALA A 132 -5.01 -15.45 -1.53
C ALA A 132 -5.73 -15.60 -0.18
N GLU A 133 -6.75 -16.45 -0.11
CA GLU A 133 -7.47 -16.75 1.12
C GLU A 133 -6.55 -17.35 2.20
N GLN A 134 -5.65 -18.26 1.84
CA GLN A 134 -4.65 -18.81 2.79
C GLN A 134 -3.77 -17.73 3.40
N TYR A 135 -3.20 -16.84 2.58
CA TYR A 135 -2.39 -15.73 3.07
C TYR A 135 -3.18 -14.75 3.94
N LEU A 136 -4.41 -14.42 3.55
CA LEU A 136 -5.28 -13.55 4.33
C LEU A 136 -5.65 -14.17 5.68
N ASN A 137 -6.00 -15.46 5.70
CA ASN A 137 -6.32 -16.17 6.94
C ASN A 137 -5.09 -16.24 7.87
N TYR A 138 -3.91 -16.58 7.35
CA TYR A 138 -2.66 -16.59 8.12
C TYR A 138 -2.38 -15.24 8.82
N LEU A 139 -2.61 -14.14 8.11
CA LEU A 139 -2.44 -12.79 8.63
C LEU A 139 -3.53 -12.40 9.64
N MET A 140 -4.80 -12.74 9.37
CA MET A 140 -5.93 -12.44 10.25
C MET A 140 -5.86 -13.21 11.58
N GLU A 141 -5.44 -14.47 11.57
CA GLU A 141 -5.19 -15.29 12.79
C GLU A 141 -4.11 -14.66 13.70
N ARG A 142 -3.22 -13.85 13.12
CA ARG A 142 -2.18 -13.08 13.83
C ARG A 142 -2.58 -11.64 14.15
N GLY A 143 -3.84 -11.29 13.89
CA GLY A 143 -4.39 -9.98 14.22
C GLY A 143 -3.96 -8.84 13.29
N TYR A 144 -3.39 -9.13 12.12
CA TYR A 144 -3.01 -8.07 11.18
C TYR A 144 -4.25 -7.47 10.51
N THR A 145 -4.54 -6.23 10.88
CA THR A 145 -5.73 -5.48 10.52
C THR A 145 -5.91 -5.28 9.01
N GLU A 146 -4.82 -5.07 8.28
CA GLU A 146 -4.83 -4.91 6.82
C GLU A 146 -5.45 -6.13 6.12
N ALA A 147 -5.24 -7.34 6.65
CA ALA A 147 -5.79 -8.55 6.07
C ALA A 147 -7.31 -8.63 6.22
N PHE A 148 -7.89 -8.13 7.33
CA PHE A 148 -9.34 -8.00 7.47
C PHE A 148 -9.91 -7.03 6.44
N PHE A 149 -9.27 -5.88 6.26
CA PHE A 149 -9.71 -4.90 5.26
C PHE A 149 -9.62 -5.44 3.82
N ASN A 150 -8.50 -6.07 3.47
CA ASN A 150 -8.34 -6.69 2.14
C ASN A 150 -9.35 -7.82 1.91
N THR A 151 -9.57 -8.68 2.92
CA THR A 151 -10.58 -9.74 2.86
C THR A 151 -11.97 -9.16 2.61
N ALA A 152 -12.35 -8.08 3.31
CA ALA A 152 -13.63 -7.42 3.09
C ALA A 152 -13.80 -6.95 1.64
N ASN A 153 -12.79 -6.28 1.08
CA ASN A 153 -12.83 -5.77 -0.29
C ASN A 153 -12.93 -6.92 -1.31
N ILE A 154 -12.02 -7.90 -1.24
CA ILE A 154 -11.98 -9.03 -2.18
C ILE A 154 -13.28 -9.86 -2.08
N ARG A 155 -13.78 -10.08 -0.86
CA ARG A 155 -15.03 -10.81 -0.62
C ARG A 155 -16.26 -10.06 -1.17
N SER A 156 -16.25 -8.73 -1.18
CA SER A 156 -17.36 -7.93 -1.70
C SER A 156 -17.56 -8.09 -3.21
N TYR A 157 -16.47 -8.39 -3.94
CA TYR A 157 -16.49 -8.76 -5.36
C TYR A 157 -16.70 -10.26 -5.59
N SER A 158 -16.94 -11.05 -4.53
CA SER A 158 -17.08 -12.52 -4.60
C SER A 158 -15.88 -13.28 -5.15
N LEU A 159 -14.67 -12.69 -5.08
CA LEU A 159 -13.44 -13.29 -5.59
C LEU A 159 -12.83 -14.33 -4.65
N ILE A 160 -13.20 -14.29 -3.37
CA ILE A 160 -12.91 -15.34 -2.37
C ILE A 160 -14.21 -15.79 -1.70
N LYS A 161 -14.27 -17.04 -1.25
CA LYS A 161 -15.45 -17.62 -0.60
C LYS A 161 -15.18 -17.90 0.88
N THR A 162 -15.46 -16.92 1.72
CA THR A 162 -15.38 -17.08 3.17
C THR A 162 -16.73 -17.48 3.77
N VAL A 163 -16.73 -18.18 4.91
CA VAL A 163 -17.96 -18.53 5.65
C VAL A 163 -18.65 -17.30 6.27
N SER A 164 -17.90 -16.23 6.49
CA SER A 164 -18.39 -14.97 7.07
C SER A 164 -18.61 -13.92 5.98
N PRO A 165 -19.57 -12.98 6.15
CA PRO A 165 -19.83 -11.94 5.15
C PRO A 165 -18.74 -10.86 5.15
N ALA A 166 -18.61 -10.12 4.04
CA ALA A 166 -17.64 -9.01 3.90
C ALA A 166 -17.78 -7.95 5.02
N SER A 167 -19.01 -7.68 5.47
CA SER A 167 -19.27 -6.69 6.52
C SER A 167 -18.67 -7.07 7.89
N PHE A 168 -18.52 -8.37 8.19
CA PHE A 168 -17.81 -8.81 9.39
C PHE A 168 -16.34 -8.39 9.34
N PHE A 169 -15.65 -8.72 8.25
CA PHE A 169 -14.23 -8.39 8.08
C PHE A 169 -14.00 -6.88 8.07
N PHE A 170 -14.89 -6.14 7.42
CA PHE A 170 -14.83 -4.68 7.41
C PHE A 170 -14.98 -4.08 8.82
N ASN A 171 -15.97 -4.58 9.59
CA ASN A 171 -16.16 -4.16 10.97
C ASN A 171 -14.93 -4.48 11.84
N ARG A 172 -14.34 -5.66 11.67
CA ARG A 172 -13.13 -6.04 12.42
C ARG A 172 -11.93 -5.15 12.09
N ALA A 173 -11.77 -4.78 10.82
CA ALA A 173 -10.74 -3.82 10.42
C ALA A 173 -10.95 -2.45 11.11
N LEU A 174 -12.20 -2.01 11.23
CA LEU A 174 -12.56 -0.77 11.91
C LEU A 174 -12.32 -0.83 13.42
N GLU A 175 -12.73 -1.90 14.09
CA GLU A 175 -12.47 -2.14 15.52
C GLU A 175 -10.97 -2.06 15.83
N ASN A 176 -10.13 -2.51 14.90
CA ASN A 176 -8.67 -2.50 15.04
C ASN A 176 -7.99 -1.24 14.47
N GLY A 177 -8.74 -0.14 14.27
CA GLY A 177 -8.15 1.15 13.94
C GLY A 177 -7.89 1.41 12.46
N HIS A 178 -8.27 0.52 11.52
CA HIS A 178 -7.83 0.64 10.13
C HIS A 178 -8.27 1.97 9.49
N PRO A 179 -7.32 2.83 9.05
CA PRO A 179 -7.64 4.20 8.65
C PRO A 179 -8.55 4.28 7.43
N GLN A 180 -8.42 3.35 6.47
CA GLN A 180 -9.30 3.32 5.29
C GLN A 180 -10.67 2.72 5.58
N ALA A 181 -10.80 1.83 6.56
CA ALA A 181 -12.11 1.31 6.97
C ALA A 181 -12.92 2.41 7.67
N MET A 182 -12.28 3.13 8.61
CA MET A 182 -12.87 4.30 9.27
C MET A 182 -13.25 5.39 8.26
N MET A 183 -12.36 5.70 7.30
CA MET A 183 -12.67 6.65 6.22
C MET A 183 -13.85 6.17 5.36
N GLY A 184 -13.95 4.87 5.09
CA GLY A 184 -15.08 4.27 4.37
C GLY A 184 -16.42 4.53 5.05
N ILE A 185 -16.52 4.28 6.37
CA ILE A 185 -17.75 4.60 7.13
C ILE A 185 -18.03 6.10 7.14
N ALA A 186 -17.00 6.92 7.37
CA ALA A 186 -17.16 8.37 7.35
C ALA A 186 -17.77 8.85 6.03
N LYS A 187 -17.26 8.33 4.90
CA LYS A 187 -17.80 8.62 3.57
C LYS A 187 -19.25 8.18 3.44
N LEU A 188 -19.61 6.96 3.83
CA LEU A 188 -20.99 6.48 3.75
C LEU A 188 -21.96 7.36 4.56
N HIS A 189 -21.57 7.81 5.75
CA HIS A 189 -22.38 8.76 6.52
C HIS A 189 -22.47 10.13 5.86
N ILE A 190 -21.40 10.63 5.24
CA ILE A 190 -21.41 11.89 4.49
C ILE A 190 -22.35 11.79 3.27
N ASP A 191 -22.27 10.71 2.51
CA ASP A 191 -23.13 10.44 1.35
C ASP A 191 -24.60 10.36 1.78
N ALA A 192 -24.87 9.79 2.96
CA ALA A 192 -26.18 9.77 3.61
C ALA A 192 -26.55 11.10 4.33
N ARG A 193 -25.78 12.18 4.12
CA ARG A 193 -25.98 13.51 4.72
C ARG A 193 -26.00 13.53 6.27
N ASN A 194 -25.37 12.55 6.90
CA ASN A 194 -25.27 12.39 8.35
C ASN A 194 -23.88 12.81 8.87
N THR A 195 -23.50 14.08 8.63
CA THR A 195 -22.17 14.60 8.98
C THR A 195 -21.82 14.43 10.46
N ALA A 196 -22.81 14.54 11.36
CA ALA A 196 -22.60 14.33 12.80
C ALA A 196 -22.11 12.91 13.12
N LYS A 197 -22.66 11.90 12.42
CA LYS A 197 -22.19 10.50 12.56
C LYS A 197 -20.86 10.26 11.86
N ALA A 198 -20.56 10.98 10.79
CA ALA A 198 -19.29 10.84 10.08
C ALA A 198 -18.08 11.37 10.87
N LYS A 199 -18.25 12.48 11.60
CA LYS A 199 -17.16 13.21 12.27
C LYS A 199 -16.25 12.31 13.13
N PRO A 200 -16.76 11.47 14.04
CA PRO A 200 -15.90 10.62 14.88
C PRO A 200 -15.03 9.67 14.05
N PHE A 201 -15.59 8.99 13.05
CA PHE A 201 -14.84 8.11 12.16
C PHE A 201 -13.79 8.86 11.35
N LEU A 202 -14.12 10.06 10.86
CA LEU A 202 -13.20 10.91 10.13
C LEU A 202 -12.01 11.32 11.01
N HIS A 203 -12.26 11.68 12.26
CA HIS A 203 -11.20 12.03 13.21
C HIS A 203 -10.30 10.83 13.56
N CYS A 204 -10.87 9.66 13.86
CA CYS A 204 -10.06 8.47 14.13
C CYS A 204 -9.25 8.04 12.89
N ALA A 205 -9.83 8.14 11.69
CA ALA A 205 -9.11 7.85 10.44
C ALA A 205 -7.91 8.79 10.27
N ALA A 206 -8.09 10.09 10.54
CA ALA A 206 -7.02 11.08 10.45
C ALA A 206 -5.92 10.88 11.50
N GLN A 207 -6.29 10.52 12.74
CA GLN A 207 -5.35 10.15 13.80
C GLN A 207 -4.49 8.94 13.40
N ASN A 208 -5.11 7.94 12.74
CA ASN A 208 -4.43 6.74 12.23
C ASN A 208 -3.79 6.93 10.84
N GLY A 209 -3.57 8.17 10.40
CA GLY A 209 -2.76 8.48 9.21
C GLY A 209 -3.50 8.44 7.87
N SER A 210 -4.84 8.46 7.86
CA SER A 210 -5.59 8.63 6.61
C SER A 210 -5.38 10.04 6.03
N GLY A 211 -4.58 10.13 4.96
CA GLY A 211 -4.38 11.38 4.23
C GLY A 211 -5.68 11.96 3.64
N ILE A 212 -6.63 11.11 3.24
CA ILE A 212 -7.95 11.56 2.76
C ILE A 212 -8.74 12.23 3.89
N ALA A 213 -8.76 11.60 5.07
CA ALA A 213 -9.47 12.15 6.22
C ALA A 213 -8.84 13.47 6.70
N LEU A 214 -7.51 13.52 6.77
CA LEU A 214 -6.77 14.75 7.07
C LEU A 214 -7.09 15.86 6.07
N ASN A 215 -7.14 15.55 4.76
CA ASN A 215 -7.51 16.52 3.75
C ASN A 215 -8.91 17.09 4.00
N MET A 216 -9.92 16.23 4.23
CA MET A 216 -11.30 16.66 4.47
C MET A 216 -11.42 17.54 5.72
N ILE A 217 -10.70 17.19 6.80
CA ILE A 217 -10.63 18.01 8.01
C ILE A 217 -9.99 19.37 7.70
N ALA A 218 -8.88 19.38 6.95
CA ALA A 218 -8.21 20.62 6.55
C ALA A 218 -9.15 21.53 5.73
N LEU A 219 -9.94 20.96 4.81
CA LEU A 219 -10.92 21.73 4.04
C LEU A 219 -11.95 22.40 4.94
N ALA A 220 -12.50 21.68 5.91
CA ALA A 220 -13.45 22.22 6.87
C ALA A 220 -12.81 23.29 7.77
N GLN A 221 -11.55 23.12 8.19
CA GLN A 221 -10.82 24.13 8.96
C GLN A 221 -10.60 25.41 8.15
N ASN A 222 -10.16 25.28 6.89
CA ASN A 222 -9.93 26.41 5.99
C ASN A 222 -11.21 27.23 5.74
N LEU A 223 -12.36 26.56 5.54
CA LEU A 223 -13.64 27.22 5.36
C LEU A 223 -14.10 28.04 6.58
N ASN A 224 -13.68 27.63 7.80
CA ASN A 224 -14.06 28.29 9.04
C ASN A 224 -12.93 29.17 9.62
N ALA A 225 -11.80 29.31 8.91
CA ALA A 225 -10.64 30.01 9.42
C ALA A 225 -10.87 31.53 9.37
N THR A 226 -10.66 32.19 10.52
CA THR A 226 -10.82 33.66 10.66
C THR A 226 -9.62 34.32 11.34
N THR A 227 -8.90 33.56 12.16
CA THR A 227 -7.69 34.02 12.87
C THR A 227 -6.43 33.37 12.29
N GLN A 228 -5.26 33.96 12.53
CA GLN A 228 -3.98 33.36 12.11
C GLN A 228 -3.80 31.93 12.65
N SER A 229 -4.24 31.68 13.89
CA SER A 229 -4.18 30.34 14.50
C SER A 229 -5.04 29.30 13.77
N ASP A 230 -6.20 29.71 13.25
CA ASP A 230 -7.07 28.82 12.47
C ASP A 230 -6.39 28.43 11.15
N TRP A 231 -5.78 29.41 10.49
CA TRP A 231 -5.03 29.21 9.25
C TRP A 231 -3.82 28.31 9.45
N ASP A 232 -3.02 28.56 10.49
CA ASP A 232 -1.87 27.72 10.85
C ASP A 232 -2.32 26.27 11.07
N THR A 233 -3.45 26.08 11.75
CA THR A 233 -4.05 24.75 11.99
C THR A 233 -4.50 24.09 10.68
N ALA A 234 -5.16 24.83 9.79
CA ALA A 234 -5.62 24.33 8.49
C ALA A 234 -4.44 23.93 7.59
N PHE A 235 -3.43 24.79 7.44
CA PHE A 235 -2.22 24.51 6.67
C PHE A 235 -1.44 23.33 7.24
N ASN A 236 -1.30 23.23 8.57
CA ASN A 236 -0.63 22.10 9.21
C ASN A 236 -1.37 20.78 8.96
N THR A 237 -2.70 20.78 9.05
CA THR A 237 -3.50 19.58 8.79
C THR A 237 -3.41 19.17 7.31
N LEU A 238 -3.46 20.15 6.39
CA LEU A 238 -3.28 19.91 4.96
C LEU A 238 -1.87 19.35 4.64
N TRP A 239 -0.85 19.89 5.30
CA TRP A 239 0.52 19.41 5.17
C TRP A 239 0.71 17.99 5.66
N ARG A 240 0.09 17.61 6.80
CA ARG A 240 0.06 16.22 7.27
C ARG A 240 -0.65 15.29 6.28
N ALA A 241 -1.71 15.76 5.63
CA ALA A 241 -2.40 14.99 4.57
C ALA A 241 -1.49 14.74 3.35
N ALA A 242 -0.74 15.77 2.93
CA ALA A 242 0.24 15.69 1.86
C ALA A 242 1.45 14.81 2.23
N LYS A 243 1.95 14.90 3.46
CA LYS A 243 2.98 14.02 4.05
C LYS A 243 2.55 12.55 3.99
N ALA A 244 1.28 12.30 4.28
CA ALA A 244 0.63 11.01 4.10
C ALA A 244 0.33 10.67 2.63
N GLY A 245 0.85 11.36 1.62
CA GLY A 245 0.70 11.00 0.20
C GLY A 245 -0.69 11.25 -0.40
N ASN A 246 -1.53 12.11 0.20
CA ASN A 246 -2.78 12.50 -0.44
C ASN A 246 -2.52 13.48 -1.59
N ALA A 247 -2.74 13.04 -2.83
CA ALA A 247 -2.51 13.86 -4.02
C ALA A 247 -3.37 15.12 -4.08
N SER A 248 -4.63 15.04 -3.63
CA SER A 248 -5.51 16.21 -3.58
C SER A 248 -4.95 17.28 -2.66
N SER A 249 -4.39 16.91 -1.51
CA SER A 249 -3.81 17.87 -0.57
C SER A 249 -2.70 18.74 -1.16
N PHE A 250 -1.86 18.16 -2.03
CA PHE A 250 -0.84 18.95 -2.73
C PHE A 250 -1.43 20.02 -3.66
N LYS A 251 -2.58 19.72 -4.28
CA LYS A 251 -3.30 20.67 -5.16
C LYS A 251 -4.03 21.74 -4.34
N GLU A 252 -4.53 21.39 -3.16
CA GLU A 252 -5.30 22.30 -2.30
C GLU A 252 -4.47 23.43 -1.69
N PHE A 253 -3.14 23.30 -1.59
CA PHE A 253 -2.28 24.37 -1.06
C PHE A 253 -2.45 25.70 -1.82
N ALA A 254 -2.63 25.64 -3.14
CA ALA A 254 -2.84 26.85 -3.94
C ALA A 254 -4.17 27.54 -3.59
N ARG A 255 -5.24 26.76 -3.38
CA ARG A 255 -6.54 27.28 -2.95
C ARG A 255 -6.46 27.88 -1.56
N PHE A 256 -5.88 27.15 -0.59
CA PHE A 256 -5.72 27.65 0.78
C PHE A 256 -4.94 28.97 0.82
N ASN A 257 -3.88 29.07 0.01
CA ASN A 257 -3.08 30.30 -0.07
C ASN A 257 -3.88 31.47 -0.67
N SER A 258 -4.77 31.19 -1.63
CA SER A 258 -5.68 32.19 -2.20
C SER A 258 -6.72 32.64 -1.18
N ASP A 259 -7.35 31.72 -0.45
CA ASP A 259 -8.35 32.01 0.57
C ASP A 259 -7.75 32.84 1.70
N TYR A 260 -6.56 32.43 2.19
CA TYR A 260 -5.80 33.18 3.19
C TYR A 260 -5.48 34.60 2.69
N LYS A 261 -4.99 34.74 1.45
CA LYS A 261 -4.67 36.05 0.87
C LYS A 261 -5.90 36.95 0.76
N ALA A 262 -7.05 36.39 0.38
CA ALA A 262 -8.30 37.16 0.27
C ALA A 262 -8.71 37.77 1.62
N GLN A 263 -8.47 37.08 2.74
CA GLN A 263 -8.81 37.58 4.06
C GLN A 263 -7.70 38.41 4.72
N GLN A 264 -6.43 38.04 4.54
CA GLN A 264 -5.29 38.60 5.28
C GLN A 264 -4.44 39.58 4.44
N GLY A 265 -4.76 39.76 3.17
CA GLY A 265 -4.07 40.69 2.25
C GLY A 265 -2.65 40.28 1.85
N LYS A 266 -2.15 39.13 2.31
CA LYS A 266 -0.80 38.61 2.02
C LYS A 266 -0.83 37.10 1.80
N ASN A 267 0.18 36.55 1.13
CA ASN A 267 0.28 35.10 0.97
C ASN A 267 0.77 34.45 2.27
N TYR A 268 0.26 33.26 2.59
CA TYR A 268 0.80 32.39 3.63
C TYR A 268 2.05 31.65 3.12
N LEU A 269 1.95 31.10 1.91
CA LEU A 269 2.97 30.31 1.24
C LEU A 269 3.64 31.11 0.12
N SER A 270 4.95 30.92 -0.04
CA SER A 270 5.69 31.53 -1.13
C SER A 270 5.32 30.91 -2.49
N PRO A 271 5.51 31.63 -3.62
CA PRO A 271 5.31 31.07 -4.95
C PRO A 271 6.14 29.80 -5.21
N GLU A 272 7.36 29.74 -4.68
CA GLU A 272 8.21 28.55 -4.76
C GLU A 272 7.60 27.36 -4.01
N PHE A 273 7.01 27.57 -2.81
CA PHE A 273 6.31 26.49 -2.10
C PHE A 273 5.22 25.88 -2.98
N ILE A 274 4.36 26.72 -3.58
CA ILE A 274 3.26 26.28 -4.45
C ILE A 274 3.79 25.55 -5.69
N LYS A 275 4.90 26.00 -6.28
CA LYS A 275 5.55 25.29 -7.39
C LYS A 275 6.03 23.89 -6.98
N ARG A 276 6.62 23.75 -5.79
CA ARG A 276 7.06 22.45 -5.26
C ARG A 276 5.88 21.52 -5.00
N THR A 277 4.74 22.01 -4.48
CA THR A 277 3.56 21.16 -4.26
C THR A 277 3.01 20.61 -5.57
N GLY A 278 3.02 21.38 -6.66
CA GLY A 278 2.66 20.90 -8.00
C GLY A 278 3.48 19.69 -8.44
N ARG A 279 4.81 19.73 -8.24
CA ARG A 279 5.71 18.61 -8.58
C ARG A 279 5.38 17.33 -7.79
N PHE A 280 5.02 17.46 -6.52
CA PHE A 280 4.58 16.30 -5.71
C PHE A 280 3.17 15.81 -6.08
N ALA A 281 2.27 16.70 -6.51
CA ALA A 281 0.97 16.31 -7.03
C ALA A 281 1.12 15.48 -8.31
N ASP A 282 1.99 15.93 -9.22
CA ASP A 282 2.27 15.24 -10.48
C ASP A 282 2.92 13.88 -10.26
N SER A 283 3.82 13.76 -9.28
CA SER A 283 4.49 12.49 -8.97
C SER A 283 3.59 11.42 -8.36
N LEU A 284 2.39 11.80 -7.92
CA LEU A 284 1.34 10.89 -7.45
C LEU A 284 0.36 10.48 -8.57
N HIS A 285 0.54 10.96 -9.80
CA HIS A 285 -0.35 10.66 -10.92
C HIS A 285 0.23 9.60 -11.87
N PHE A 286 -0.40 8.43 -11.97
CA PHE A 286 0.09 7.27 -12.73
C PHE A 286 0.39 7.55 -14.21
N GLY A 287 -0.31 8.49 -14.85
CA GLY A 287 -0.10 8.84 -16.26
C GLY A 287 1.04 9.83 -16.55
N LEU A 288 1.64 10.44 -15.52
CA LEU A 288 2.68 11.46 -15.71
C LEU A 288 4.08 10.89 -15.56
N PHE A 289 5.02 11.43 -16.34
CA PHE A 289 6.44 11.15 -16.22
C PHE A 289 7.16 12.43 -15.81
N LEU A 290 7.91 12.36 -14.71
CA LEU A 290 8.67 13.48 -14.18
C LEU A 290 10.16 13.26 -14.42
N SER A 291 10.84 14.31 -14.83
CA SER A 291 12.30 14.32 -14.89
C SER A 291 12.89 14.34 -13.48
N ASP A 292 13.68 13.32 -13.15
CA ASP A 292 14.38 13.13 -11.90
C ASP A 292 15.84 13.66 -12.00
N PRO A 293 16.20 14.70 -11.23
CA PRO A 293 17.52 15.33 -11.30
C PRO A 293 18.67 14.39 -10.93
N TYR A 294 18.47 13.51 -9.95
CA TYR A 294 19.50 12.56 -9.53
C TYR A 294 19.84 11.60 -10.67
N ARG A 295 18.83 10.99 -11.28
CA ARG A 295 19.03 10.09 -12.42
C ARG A 295 19.66 10.78 -13.62
N LYS A 296 19.22 12.01 -13.92
CA LYS A 296 19.84 12.84 -14.95
C LYS A 296 21.34 13.03 -14.68
N SER A 297 21.71 13.29 -13.42
CA SER A 297 23.11 13.56 -13.04
C SER A 297 24.04 12.36 -13.21
N ILE A 298 23.52 11.14 -13.14
CA ILE A 298 24.29 9.90 -13.33
C ILE A 298 24.11 9.29 -14.73
N GLY A 299 23.57 10.06 -15.69
CA GLY A 299 23.39 9.63 -17.08
C GLY A 299 22.30 8.57 -17.31
N GLN A 300 21.43 8.32 -16.33
CA GLN A 300 20.28 7.42 -16.49
C GLN A 300 19.10 8.14 -17.13
N ASN A 301 18.14 7.38 -17.66
CA ASN A 301 16.86 7.93 -18.13
C ASN A 301 16.21 8.72 -16.97
N PRO A 302 16.02 10.04 -17.11
CA PRO A 302 15.52 10.87 -16.02
C PRO A 302 14.02 10.69 -15.80
N LEU A 303 13.27 10.14 -16.75
CA LEU A 303 11.82 10.05 -16.64
C LEU A 303 11.43 8.95 -15.63
N LYS A 304 10.69 9.34 -14.60
CA LYS A 304 10.06 8.46 -13.62
C LYS A 304 8.55 8.60 -13.69
N LYS A 305 7.86 7.47 -13.82
CA LYS A 305 6.40 7.41 -13.83
C LYS A 305 5.86 7.86 -12.46
N GLY A 306 4.72 8.55 -12.43
CA GLY A 306 4.01 8.85 -11.20
C GLY A 306 3.43 7.59 -10.57
N SER A 307 3.18 7.61 -9.25
CA SER A 307 2.52 6.50 -8.55
C SER A 307 1.72 7.02 -7.36
N GLY A 308 0.43 6.69 -7.31
CA GLY A 308 -0.48 7.08 -6.22
C GLY A 308 -0.20 6.38 -4.89
N TYR A 309 0.74 5.43 -4.86
CA TYR A 309 1.11 4.70 -3.65
C TYR A 309 2.19 5.42 -2.80
N ARG A 310 2.88 6.40 -3.38
CA ARG A 310 4.00 7.09 -2.73
C ARG A 310 3.56 7.86 -1.49
N ARG A 311 4.44 7.86 -0.49
CA ARG A 311 4.30 8.63 0.75
C ARG A 311 5.55 9.49 0.93
N TYR A 312 5.40 10.58 1.69
CA TYR A 312 6.47 11.55 1.90
C TYR A 312 6.73 11.78 3.38
N PRO A 313 7.16 10.76 4.15
CA PRO A 313 7.35 10.88 5.59
C PRO A 313 8.43 11.87 6.02
N ASN A 314 9.22 12.40 5.10
CA ASN A 314 10.26 13.41 5.35
C ASN A 314 9.97 14.71 4.58
N LEU A 315 8.70 15.02 4.30
CA LEU A 315 8.27 16.17 3.49
C LEU A 315 8.88 17.51 3.94
N GLU A 316 9.11 17.68 5.24
CA GLU A 316 9.78 18.83 5.87
C GLU A 316 11.17 19.13 5.31
N ASN A 317 11.87 18.15 4.75
CA ASN A 317 13.18 18.34 4.13
C ASN A 317 13.11 19.12 2.81
N VAL A 318 11.91 19.27 2.24
CA VAL A 318 11.69 19.91 0.94
C VAL A 318 10.62 21.01 1.00
N LEU A 319 9.58 20.78 1.80
CA LEU A 319 8.40 21.62 1.95
C LEU A 319 8.08 21.85 3.43
N PRO A 320 8.98 22.46 4.23
CA PRO A 320 8.65 22.85 5.60
C PRO A 320 7.64 24.02 5.57
N LEU A 321 6.66 24.00 6.48
CA LEU A 321 5.72 25.12 6.63
C LEU A 321 6.43 26.35 7.25
N PRO A 322 5.99 27.58 6.91
CA PRO A 322 6.40 28.78 7.64
C PRO A 322 6.24 28.61 9.16
N PRO A 323 7.13 29.22 9.98
CA PRO A 323 8.14 30.22 9.60
C PRO A 323 9.46 29.65 9.06
N ALA A 324 9.59 28.32 8.95
CA ALA A 324 10.80 27.71 8.41
C ALA A 324 11.03 28.12 6.94
N ARG A 325 12.28 28.41 6.59
CA ARG A 325 12.65 28.78 5.22
C ARG A 325 12.70 27.52 4.35
N LEU A 326 12.27 27.66 3.10
CA LEU A 326 12.42 26.59 2.11
C LEU A 326 13.92 26.31 1.89
N PRO A 327 14.36 25.05 2.01
CA PRO A 327 15.75 24.68 1.71
C PRO A 327 16.00 24.78 0.19
N ALA A 328 17.27 24.93 -0.19
CA ALA A 328 17.67 24.77 -1.59
C ALA A 328 17.25 23.39 -2.08
N TRP A 329 16.60 23.32 -3.23
CA TRP A 329 16.07 22.06 -3.76
C TRP A 329 16.17 22.04 -5.27
N ASN A 330 16.82 21.01 -5.80
CA ASN A 330 16.99 20.80 -7.23
C ASN A 330 15.82 20.03 -7.88
N GLY A 331 14.78 19.69 -7.10
CA GLY A 331 13.66 18.87 -7.54
C GLY A 331 13.76 17.38 -7.20
N ASP A 332 14.80 16.92 -6.50
CA ASP A 332 14.91 15.53 -6.03
C ASP A 332 13.87 15.23 -4.94
N MET A 333 12.79 14.54 -5.31
CA MET A 333 11.70 14.20 -4.41
C MET A 333 12.06 13.12 -3.40
N THR A 334 13.13 12.36 -3.63
CA THR A 334 13.53 11.28 -2.72
C THR A 334 13.97 11.80 -1.35
N LEU A 335 14.34 13.07 -1.25
CA LEU A 335 14.62 13.76 0.02
C LEU A 335 13.40 13.84 0.95
N ALA A 336 12.20 13.75 0.38
CA ALA A 336 10.93 13.72 1.12
C ALA A 336 10.44 12.29 1.42
N MET A 337 11.07 11.25 0.85
CA MET A 337 10.70 9.85 1.03
C MET A 337 11.41 9.21 2.23
N SER A 338 10.97 8.00 2.63
CA SER A 338 11.76 7.16 3.54
C SER A 338 13.06 6.71 2.86
N ALA A 339 14.08 6.31 3.63
CA ALA A 339 15.34 5.82 3.07
C ALA A 339 15.11 4.58 2.16
N THR A 340 14.22 3.68 2.58
CA THR A 340 13.85 2.48 1.81
C THR A 340 13.16 2.86 0.50
N ASP A 341 12.13 3.70 0.55
CA ASP A 341 11.39 4.09 -0.67
C ASP A 341 12.29 4.91 -1.62
N ALA A 342 13.15 5.78 -1.09
CA ALA A 342 14.14 6.52 -1.88
C ALA A 342 15.11 5.60 -2.62
N ARG A 343 15.59 4.53 -1.95
CA ARG A 343 16.45 3.52 -2.58
C ARG A 343 15.72 2.82 -3.73
N TYR A 344 14.55 2.24 -3.47
CA TYR A 344 13.81 1.48 -4.50
C TYR A 344 13.28 2.36 -5.63
N TYR A 345 12.91 3.61 -5.36
CA TYR A 345 12.54 4.58 -6.39
C TYR A 345 13.68 4.81 -7.40
N ARG A 346 14.92 4.91 -6.93
CA ARG A 346 16.10 5.16 -7.75
C ARG A 346 16.57 3.91 -8.51
N GLU A 347 16.31 2.72 -8.00
CA GLU A 347 16.63 1.46 -8.68
C GLU A 347 15.74 1.23 -9.91
N ASP A 348 16.34 0.74 -10.99
CA ASP A 348 15.62 0.20 -12.14
C ASP A 348 15.78 -1.31 -12.20
N TYR A 349 14.73 -1.96 -12.70
CA TYR A 349 14.71 -3.39 -12.91
C TYR A 349 14.55 -3.67 -14.39
N THR A 350 15.57 -4.27 -14.98
CA THR A 350 15.49 -4.81 -16.34
C THR A 350 15.05 -6.26 -16.27
N LEU A 351 14.38 -6.73 -17.32
CA LEU A 351 14.02 -8.13 -17.47
C LEU A 351 15.23 -9.06 -17.23
N THR A 352 16.39 -8.73 -17.82
CA THR A 352 17.64 -9.49 -17.62
C THR A 352 18.07 -9.54 -16.15
N ARG A 353 18.03 -8.41 -15.43
CA ARG A 353 18.40 -8.37 -14.00
C ARG A 353 17.45 -9.23 -13.18
N LEU A 354 16.15 -9.13 -13.42
CA LEU A 354 15.14 -9.90 -12.69
C LEU A 354 15.25 -11.40 -12.95
N ASN A 355 15.43 -11.81 -14.21
CA ASN A 355 15.62 -13.22 -14.54
C ASN A 355 16.90 -13.80 -13.93
N ALA A 356 17.99 -13.02 -13.89
CA ALA A 356 19.20 -13.41 -13.19
C ALA A 356 18.97 -13.61 -11.68
N MET A 357 18.21 -12.71 -11.03
CA MET A 357 17.81 -12.86 -9.62
C MET A 357 16.98 -14.12 -9.36
N LEU A 358 16.17 -14.52 -10.34
CA LEU A 358 15.31 -15.71 -10.28
C LEU A 358 16.04 -17.00 -10.72
N GLY A 359 17.31 -16.92 -11.09
CA GLY A 359 18.10 -18.07 -11.55
C GLY A 359 17.64 -18.65 -12.90
N ARG A 360 17.06 -17.82 -13.78
CA ARG A 360 16.50 -18.24 -15.08
C ARG A 360 17.24 -17.64 -16.26
N ARG A 361 17.05 -18.25 -17.45
CA ARG A 361 17.42 -17.62 -18.72
C ARG A 361 16.41 -16.49 -19.04
N ASN A 362 16.63 -15.73 -20.10
CA ASN A 362 15.74 -14.65 -20.51
C ASN A 362 14.48 -15.16 -21.23
N ASP A 363 13.74 -16.07 -20.60
CA ASP A 363 12.44 -16.55 -21.04
C ASP A 363 11.32 -15.76 -20.34
N VAL A 364 10.37 -15.24 -21.12
CA VAL A 364 9.15 -14.62 -20.56
C VAL A 364 8.14 -15.76 -20.35
N PRO A 365 7.76 -16.08 -19.10
CA PRO A 365 6.76 -17.12 -18.85
C PRO A 365 5.36 -16.58 -19.18
N GLY A 366 4.63 -17.26 -20.06
CA GLY A 366 3.24 -16.94 -20.41
C GLY A 366 3.06 -16.27 -21.78
N GLY A 367 2.87 -17.08 -22.83
CA GLY A 367 2.35 -16.62 -24.12
C GLY A 367 3.32 -15.83 -25.02
N ARG A 368 2.97 -15.72 -26.32
CA ARG A 368 3.78 -15.04 -27.34
C ARG A 368 3.94 -13.56 -26.99
N VAL A 369 5.16 -13.16 -26.62
CA VAL A 369 5.53 -11.74 -26.55
C VAL A 369 5.67 -11.21 -27.98
N VAL A 370 4.79 -10.30 -28.37
CA VAL A 370 4.90 -9.58 -29.64
C VAL A 370 5.77 -8.35 -29.39
N ILE A 371 7.05 -8.42 -29.78
CA ILE A 371 7.96 -7.28 -29.67
C ILE A 371 7.72 -6.35 -30.85
N PHE A 372 7.25 -5.13 -30.55
CA PHE A 372 7.13 -4.06 -31.52
C PHE A 372 8.40 -3.22 -31.54
N TYR A 373 8.97 -3.06 -32.74
CA TYR A 373 10.05 -2.12 -32.98
C TYR A 373 9.45 -0.88 -33.60
N CYS A 374 9.48 0.22 -32.85
CA CYS A 374 9.01 1.51 -33.33
C CYS A 374 10.19 2.37 -33.75
N ASP A 375 10.16 2.91 -34.97
CA ASP A 375 11.13 3.91 -35.40
C ASP A 375 10.84 5.28 -34.76
N GLY A 376 11.78 6.23 -34.90
CA GLY A 376 11.62 7.61 -34.41
C GLY A 376 10.46 8.39 -35.04
N LYS A 377 9.76 7.81 -36.02
CA LYS A 377 8.55 8.35 -36.66
C LYS A 377 7.27 7.65 -36.19
N LYS A 378 7.35 6.80 -35.15
CA LYS A 378 6.26 6.01 -34.56
C LYS A 378 5.70 4.92 -35.48
N ASN A 379 6.44 4.49 -36.50
CA ASN A 379 6.07 3.29 -37.25
C ASN A 379 6.51 2.06 -36.47
N CYS A 380 5.56 1.30 -35.96
CA CYS A 380 5.82 0.11 -35.16
C CYS A 380 5.62 -1.15 -36.00
N ALA A 381 6.63 -2.00 -36.08
CA ALA A 381 6.56 -3.30 -36.76
C ALA A 381 6.72 -4.45 -35.76
N VAL A 382 5.91 -5.49 -35.94
CA VAL A 382 6.06 -6.76 -35.22
C VAL A 382 7.20 -7.55 -35.86
N LYS A 383 8.23 -7.89 -35.07
CA LYS A 383 9.18 -8.92 -35.50
C LYS A 383 8.60 -10.27 -35.07
N LYS A 384 8.22 -11.09 -36.05
CA LYS A 384 7.77 -12.47 -35.82
C LYS A 384 8.89 -13.34 -35.27
#